data_AF-A0A845X2G7-F1
#
_entry.id   AF-A0A845X2G7-F1
#
_cell.length_a   1.000
_cell.length_b   1.000
_cell.length_c   1.000
_cell.angle_alpha   90.00
_cell.angle_beta   90.00
_cell.angle_gamma   90.00
#
_symmetry.space_group_name_H-M   'P 1'
#
loop_
_entity.id
_entity.type
_entity.pdbx_description
1 polymer ?
#
loop_
_entity_poly.entity_id
_entity_poly.type
_entity_poly.pdbx_seq_one_letter_code
_entity_poly.pdbx_strand_id
1 'polypeptide(L)'
;MNKFILEPTDENLERLKRSEAGKVYWHTKDFFWFDPAIENELATLLETYMDVVMESEEDDDKVDRRLVIVIGRMLVELARKVGTSAQDCRNQFDNFIAVIWTPICIWHKDESGKIRYSLKSKL
;
A
#
# COMPACT_ATOMS: atom_id res chain seq x y z
N MET A 1 5.06 -4.75 13.54
CA MET A 1 4.91 -3.67 12.55
C MET A 1 6.21 -3.61 11.78
N ASN A 2 6.22 -4.12 10.55
CA ASN A 2 7.15 -3.74 9.49
C ASN A 2 6.34 -3.85 8.20
N LYS A 3 5.41 -2.89 8.04
CA LYS A 3 4.94 -2.53 6.69
C LYS A 3 6.20 -2.00 5.99
N PHE A 4 6.45 -2.30 4.72
CA PHE A 4 7.65 -1.81 3.98
C PHE A 4 7.55 -0.29 3.71
N ILE A 5 7.25 0.48 4.75
CA ILE A 5 7.18 1.92 4.76
C ILE A 5 8.55 2.35 5.22
N LEU A 6 9.28 3.02 4.34
CA LEU A 6 10.51 3.68 4.70
C LEU A 6 10.15 4.88 5.58
N GLU A 7 10.47 4.78 6.88
CA GLU A 7 10.34 5.93 7.76
C GLU A 7 11.28 7.04 7.26
N PRO A 8 10.75 8.23 6.92
CA PRO A 8 11.54 9.24 6.25
C PRO A 8 12.46 9.95 7.24
N THR A 9 13.67 10.26 6.81
CA THR A 9 14.50 11.26 7.49
C THR A 9 14.09 12.68 7.10
N ASP A 10 14.47 13.68 7.89
CA ASP A 10 14.27 15.09 7.54
C ASP A 10 14.90 15.44 6.17
N GLU A 11 16.05 14.83 5.85
CA GLU A 11 16.70 14.96 4.53
C GLU A 11 15.87 14.31 3.42
N ASN A 12 15.29 13.12 3.65
CA ASN A 12 14.40 12.49 2.68
C ASN A 12 13.18 13.35 2.39
N LEU A 13 12.58 13.94 3.42
CA LEU A 13 11.43 14.82 3.27
C LEU A 13 11.78 16.06 2.46
N GLU A 14 12.90 16.73 2.72
CA GLU A 14 13.25 17.93 1.94
C GLU A 14 13.63 17.60 0.49
N ARG A 15 14.40 16.52 0.26
CA ARG A 15 14.84 16.12 -1.08
C ARG A 15 13.69 15.68 -1.99
N LEU A 16 12.70 14.98 -1.45
CA LEU A 16 11.58 14.39 -2.21
C LEU A 16 10.35 15.29 -2.24
N LYS A 17 10.39 16.43 -1.55
CA LYS A 17 9.30 17.39 -1.45
C LYS A 17 8.79 17.80 -2.82
N ARG A 18 7.48 17.95 -2.92
CA ARG A 18 6.78 18.57 -4.05
C ARG A 18 5.94 19.73 -3.53
N SER A 19 5.77 20.74 -4.38
CA SER A 19 4.88 21.85 -4.08
C SER A 19 4.06 22.22 -5.31
N GLU A 20 2.74 22.29 -5.11
CA GLU A 20 1.77 22.68 -6.12
C GLU A 20 0.65 23.47 -5.45
N ALA A 21 0.27 24.61 -6.04
CA ALA A 21 -0.76 25.50 -5.51
C ALA A 21 -0.60 25.86 -4.01
N GLY A 22 0.64 26.04 -3.54
CA GLY A 22 0.95 26.38 -2.15
C GLY A 22 0.82 25.22 -1.15
N LYS A 23 0.48 24.01 -1.61
CA LYS A 23 0.48 22.79 -0.80
C LYS A 23 1.82 22.07 -0.93
N VAL A 24 2.25 21.42 0.14
CA VAL A 24 3.45 20.57 0.18
C VAL A 24 3.02 19.12 0.27
N TYR A 25 3.63 18.27 -0.56
CA TYR A 25 3.29 16.85 -0.63
C TYR A 25 4.48 16.01 -1.10
N TRP A 26 4.29 14.69 -1.07
CA TRP A 26 5.22 13.72 -1.60
C TRP A 26 4.49 12.63 -2.38
N HIS A 27 5.20 11.92 -3.24
CA HIS A 27 4.63 10.73 -3.87
C HIS A 27 4.71 9.54 -2.92
N THR A 28 3.61 8.80 -2.81
CA THR A 28 3.53 7.62 -1.94
C THR A 28 4.57 6.57 -2.32
N LYS A 29 4.86 6.40 -3.62
CA LYS A 29 5.88 5.45 -4.11
C LYS A 29 7.29 5.71 -3.58
N ASP A 30 7.58 6.94 -3.13
CA ASP A 30 8.91 7.27 -2.61
C ASP A 30 9.14 6.69 -1.20
N PHE A 31 8.08 6.28 -0.50
CA PHE A 31 8.14 5.78 0.89
C PHE A 31 7.49 4.41 1.07
N PHE A 32 6.57 4.01 0.19
CA PHE A 32 5.84 2.75 0.26
C PHE A 32 6.42 1.81 -0.78
N TRP A 33 7.49 1.12 -0.39
CA TRP A 33 8.22 0.29 -1.31
C TRP A 33 7.50 -1.03 -1.57
N PHE A 34 7.44 -1.42 -2.83
CA PHE A 34 7.17 -2.79 -3.23
C PHE A 34 8.20 -3.21 -4.29
N ASP A 35 8.41 -4.52 -4.44
CA ASP A 35 9.34 -5.09 -5.40
C ASP A 35 8.74 -5.03 -6.83
N PRO A 36 9.34 -4.28 -7.76
CA PRO A 36 8.84 -4.19 -9.13
C PRO A 36 8.88 -5.53 -9.87
N ALA A 37 9.71 -6.48 -9.45
CA ALA A 37 9.81 -7.79 -10.09
C ALA A 37 8.52 -8.63 -9.95
N ILE A 38 7.65 -8.28 -8.99
CA ILE A 38 6.39 -8.97 -8.71
C ILE A 38 5.16 -8.09 -8.99
N GLU A 39 5.35 -6.95 -9.66
CA GLU A 39 4.30 -5.95 -9.90
C GLU A 39 3.08 -6.54 -10.62
N ASN A 40 3.30 -7.40 -11.63
CA ASN A 40 2.22 -8.04 -12.37
C ASN A 40 1.39 -8.99 -11.48
N GLU A 41 2.04 -9.73 -10.59
CA GLU A 41 1.37 -10.58 -9.64
C GLU A 41 0.57 -9.76 -8.62
N LEU A 42 1.12 -8.66 -8.13
CA LEU A 42 0.41 -7.72 -7.25
C LEU A 42 -0.79 -7.08 -7.95
N ALA A 43 -0.68 -6.75 -9.24
CA ALA A 43 -1.79 -6.24 -10.05
C ALA A 43 -2.89 -7.30 -10.19
N THR A 44 -2.54 -8.56 -10.48
CA THR A 44 -3.50 -9.68 -10.56
C THR A 44 -4.22 -9.89 -9.22
N LEU A 45 -3.49 -9.80 -8.11
CA LEU A 45 -4.06 -9.83 -6.76
C LEU A 45 -5.04 -8.68 -6.51
N LEU A 46 -4.73 -7.47 -6.99
CA LEU A 46 -5.60 -6.31 -6.87
C LEU A 46 -6.87 -6.46 -7.70
N GLU A 47 -6.76 -6.92 -8.95
CA GLU A 47 -7.92 -7.21 -9.81
C GLU A 47 -8.85 -8.22 -9.13
N THR A 48 -8.29 -9.34 -8.64
CA THR A 48 -9.07 -10.36 -7.92
C THR A 48 -9.70 -9.80 -6.65
N TYR A 49 -8.99 -8.95 -5.91
CA TYR A 49 -9.53 -8.27 -4.73
C TYR A 49 -10.74 -7.41 -5.10
N MET A 50 -10.62 -6.61 -6.17
CA MET A 50 -11.70 -5.75 -6.64
C MET A 50 -12.90 -6.58 -7.12
N ASP A 51 -12.68 -7.66 -7.86
CA ASP A 51 -13.75 -8.55 -8.33
C ASP A 51 -14.52 -9.15 -7.15
N VAL A 52 -13.82 -9.63 -6.12
CA VAL A 52 -14.47 -10.18 -4.92
C VAL A 52 -15.28 -9.12 -4.17
N VAL A 53 -14.80 -7.87 -4.11
CA VAL A 53 -15.49 -6.75 -3.46
C VAL A 53 -16.69 -6.24 -4.28
N MET A 54 -16.62 -6.31 -5.62
CA MET A 54 -17.70 -5.88 -6.51
C MET A 54 -18.79 -6.94 -6.68
N GLU A 55 -18.45 -8.24 -6.65
CA GLU A 55 -19.42 -9.35 -6.75
C GLU A 55 -20.35 -9.44 -5.52
N SER A 56 -20.07 -8.66 -4.48
CA SER A 56 -20.52 -8.96 -3.13
C SER A 56 -21.46 -7.92 -2.54
N GLU A 57 -22.13 -7.14 -3.37
CA GLU A 57 -23.10 -6.09 -2.99
C GLU A 57 -24.32 -6.59 -2.16
N GLU A 58 -24.41 -7.90 -1.82
CA GLU A 58 -25.57 -8.49 -1.17
C GLU A 58 -25.36 -9.04 0.26
N ASP A 59 -24.13 -9.20 0.79
CA ASP A 59 -23.89 -9.73 2.16
C ASP A 59 -22.44 -9.52 2.67
N ASP A 60 -22.20 -8.46 3.45
CA ASP A 60 -20.89 -8.03 4.01
C ASP A 60 -20.08 -9.19 4.66
N ASP A 61 -20.74 -10.08 5.41
CA ASP A 61 -20.07 -11.17 6.14
C ASP A 61 -19.54 -12.27 5.19
N LYS A 62 -20.19 -12.48 4.05
CA LYS A 62 -19.73 -13.44 3.03
C LYS A 62 -18.53 -12.89 2.26
N VAL A 63 -18.47 -11.58 2.07
CA VAL A 63 -17.37 -10.88 1.39
C VAL A 63 -16.08 -11.09 2.15
N ASP A 64 -16.11 -10.80 3.46
CA ASP A 64 -14.93 -10.88 4.32
C ASP A 64 -14.33 -12.29 4.33
N ARG A 65 -15.17 -13.32 4.41
CA ARG A 65 -14.70 -14.72 4.39
C ARG A 65 -14.12 -15.11 3.03
N ARG A 66 -14.78 -14.75 1.93
CA ARG A 66 -14.32 -15.09 0.58
C ARG A 66 -13.02 -14.36 0.26
N LEU A 67 -12.91 -13.11 0.68
CA LEU A 67 -11.71 -12.28 0.52
C LEU A 67 -10.53 -12.85 1.31
N VAL A 68 -10.74 -13.22 2.58
CA VAL A 68 -9.71 -13.88 3.40
C VAL A 68 -9.21 -15.18 2.76
N ILE A 69 -10.12 -16.00 2.23
CA ILE A 69 -9.75 -17.29 1.64
C ILE A 69 -9.02 -17.11 0.29
N VAL A 70 -9.59 -16.33 -0.64
CA VAL A 70 -9.07 -16.19 -2.00
C VAL A 70 -7.76 -15.40 -2.00
N ILE A 71 -7.78 -14.18 -1.43
CA ILE A 71 -6.60 -13.31 -1.39
C ILE A 71 -5.53 -13.90 -0.48
N GLY A 72 -5.92 -14.46 0.67
CA GLY A 72 -4.99 -15.14 1.57
C GLY A 72 -4.24 -16.29 0.88
N ARG A 73 -4.94 -17.10 0.09
CA ARG A 73 -4.31 -18.19 -0.69
C ARG A 73 -3.36 -17.65 -1.75
N MET A 74 -3.77 -16.65 -2.53
CA MET A 74 -2.92 -16.04 -3.56
C MET A 74 -1.64 -15.43 -2.97
N LEU A 75 -1.74 -14.77 -1.81
CA LEU A 75 -0.57 -14.23 -1.10
C LEU A 75 0.39 -15.33 -0.66
N VAL A 76 -0.11 -16.48 -0.19
CA VAL A 76 0.72 -17.64 0.18
C VAL A 76 1.39 -18.28 -1.05
N GLU A 77 0.65 -18.40 -2.16
CA GLU A 77 1.19 -18.92 -3.42
C GLU A 77 2.28 -18.00 -3.98
N LEU A 78 2.05 -16.69 -3.97
CA LEU A 78 3.05 -15.70 -4.37
C LEU A 78 4.29 -15.76 -3.47
N ALA A 79 4.10 -15.81 -2.15
CA ALA A 79 5.19 -15.90 -1.18
C ALA A 79 6.10 -17.11 -1.44
N ARG A 80 5.51 -18.27 -1.74
CA ARG A 80 6.26 -19.47 -2.13
C ARG A 80 7.01 -19.30 -3.44
N LYS A 81 6.38 -18.68 -4.44
CA LYS A 81 6.99 -18.43 -5.76
C LYS A 81 8.21 -17.53 -5.66
N VAL A 82 8.17 -16.49 -4.82
CA VAL A 82 9.21 -15.45 -4.73
C VAL A 82 10.19 -15.70 -3.59
N GLY A 83 9.99 -16.76 -2.79
CA GLY A 83 10.91 -17.14 -1.72
C GLY A 83 10.87 -16.21 -0.50
N THR A 84 9.71 -15.65 -0.17
CA THR A 84 9.53 -14.75 0.99
C THR A 84 8.40 -15.22 1.91
N SER A 85 8.15 -14.51 3.01
CA SER A 85 7.05 -14.83 3.91
C SER A 85 5.71 -14.31 3.37
N ALA A 86 4.61 -15.00 3.71
CA ALA A 86 3.26 -14.52 3.35
C ALA A 86 2.95 -13.13 3.94
N GLN A 87 3.51 -12.82 5.12
CA GLN A 87 3.39 -11.50 5.73
C GLN A 87 4.13 -10.44 4.91
N ASP A 88 5.32 -10.75 4.39
CA ASP A 88 6.05 -9.82 3.54
C ASP A 88 5.32 -9.60 2.22
N CYS A 89 4.81 -10.64 1.56
CA CYS A 89 3.94 -10.48 0.39
C CYS A 89 2.69 -9.65 0.69
N ARG A 90 2.09 -9.81 1.89
CA ARG A 90 0.97 -8.96 2.29
C ARG A 90 1.39 -7.49 2.41
N ASN A 91 2.53 -7.22 3.03
CA ASN A 91 3.04 -5.85 3.15
C ASN A 91 3.37 -5.23 1.77
N GLN A 92 3.92 -6.04 0.85
CA GLN A 92 4.17 -5.66 -0.55
C GLN A 92 2.87 -5.27 -1.26
N PHE A 93 1.83 -6.08 -1.10
CA PHE A 93 0.51 -5.83 -1.66
C PHE A 93 -0.16 -4.58 -1.07
N ASP A 94 -0.13 -4.41 0.25
CA ASP A 94 -0.69 -3.22 0.92
C ASP A 94 0.00 -1.93 0.44
N ASN A 95 1.32 -1.97 0.22
CA ASN A 95 2.08 -0.84 -0.30
C ASN A 95 1.78 -0.56 -1.78
N PHE A 96 1.70 -1.60 -2.61
CA PHE A 96 1.28 -1.48 -4.00
C PHE A 96 -0.09 -0.81 -4.10
N ILE A 97 -1.06 -1.27 -3.32
CA ILE A 97 -2.38 -0.66 -3.22
C ILE A 97 -2.29 0.82 -2.81
N ALA A 98 -1.52 1.14 -1.77
CA ALA A 98 -1.37 2.51 -1.30
C ALA A 98 -0.82 3.43 -2.41
N VAL A 99 0.15 2.96 -3.18
CA VAL A 99 0.73 3.70 -4.31
C VAL A 99 -0.30 3.94 -5.42
N ILE A 100 -1.14 2.95 -5.73
CA ILE A 100 -2.15 3.05 -6.80
C ILE A 100 -3.34 3.91 -6.39
N TRP A 101 -3.96 3.67 -5.23
CA TRP A 101 -5.18 4.37 -4.80
C TRP A 101 -4.92 5.75 -4.22
N THR A 102 -3.78 5.92 -3.57
CA THR A 102 -3.42 7.15 -2.88
C THR A 102 -2.00 7.55 -3.26
N PRO A 103 -1.77 8.03 -4.49
CA PRO A 103 -0.43 8.32 -5.00
C PRO A 103 0.28 9.48 -4.29
N ILE A 104 -0.43 10.18 -3.39
CA ILE A 104 0.07 11.32 -2.64
C ILE A 104 0.12 10.97 -1.16
N CYS A 105 1.24 11.25 -0.52
CA CYS A 105 1.37 11.22 0.93
C CYS A 105 1.78 12.60 1.46
N ILE A 106 1.27 12.94 2.64
CA ILE A 106 1.60 14.18 3.36
C ILE A 106 2.20 13.81 4.70
N TRP A 107 3.48 14.13 4.87
CA TRP A 107 4.21 13.95 6.11
C TRP A 107 4.07 15.20 7.00
N HIS A 108 3.91 14.97 8.30
CA HIS A 108 3.86 16.02 9.32
C HIS A 108 4.45 15.51 10.63
N LYS A 109 4.98 16.42 11.46
CA LYS A 109 5.36 16.12 12.84
C LYS A 109 4.17 16.43 13.75
N ASP A 110 3.81 15.49 14.62
CA ASP A 110 2.80 15.73 15.66
C ASP A 110 3.38 16.54 16.83
N GLU A 111 2.53 16.89 17.79
CA GLU A 111 2.92 17.66 18.99
C GLU A 111 4.01 16.96 19.83
N SER A 112 4.16 15.64 19.70
CA SER A 112 5.21 14.86 20.37
C SER A 112 6.51 14.75 19.55
N GLY A 113 6.57 15.40 18.38
CA GLY A 113 7.71 15.35 17.46
C GLY A 113 7.77 14.08 16.62
N LYS A 114 6.77 13.20 16.68
CA LYS A 114 6.74 11.97 15.86
C LYS A 114 6.29 12.30 14.45
N ILE A 115 7.00 11.76 13.47
CA ILE A 115 6.65 11.87 12.07
C ILE A 115 5.47 10.94 11.77
N ARG A 116 4.41 11.51 11.19
CA ARG A 116 3.22 10.79 10.73
C ARG A 116 2.95 11.12 9.28
N TYR A 117 2.24 10.24 8.59
CA TYR A 117 1.75 10.49 7.25
C TYR A 117 0.24 10.42 7.17
N SER A 118 -0.30 11.06 6.14
CA SER A 118 -1.65 10.81 5.64
C SER A 118 -1.59 10.52 4.14
N LEU A 119 -2.37 9.54 3.69
CA LEU A 119 -2.50 9.17 2.29
C LEU A 119 -3.67 9.93 1.65
N LYS A 120 -3.47 10.42 0.43
CA LYS A 120 -4.44 11.23 -0.32
C LYS A 120 -4.48 10.77 -1.78
N SER A 121 -5.68 10.79 -2.37
CA SER A 121 -5.87 10.55 -3.81
C SER A 121 -5.68 11.83 -4.65
N LYS A 122 -5.81 13.01 -4.03
CA LYS A 122 -5.71 14.35 -4.64
C LYS A 122 -5.16 15.37 -3.64
N LEU A 123 -4.59 16.48 -4.12
CA LEU A 123 -4.01 17.57 -3.32
C LEU A 123 -5.03 18.48 -2.64
#